data_AF-A3TSM1-F1
#
_entry.id   AF-A3TSM1-F1
#
_cell.length_a   1.000
_cell.length_b   1.000
_cell.length_c   1.000
_cell.angle_alpha   90.00
_cell.angle_beta   90.00
_cell.angle_gamma   90.00
#
_symmetry.space_group_name_H-M   'P 1'
#
loop_
_entity.id
_entity.type
_entity.pdbx_description
1 polymer ?
#
loop_
_entity_poly.entity_id
_entity_poly.type
_entity_poly.pdbx_seq_one_letter_code
_entity_poly.pdbx_strand_id
1 'polypeptide(L)'
;MSRGHLVRLVADDNKRRFTLSEGGERIRAAQGHSLAVDLTLAPQSPPAVLYHGTNRQSLDSIFQSGLLSGRRQFVHLSADVDTALDVGTRHGKPIVLSVEAGAMSRGGHQFWVADNGVWLTRQVPAQFLAFAPRHDP
;
A
#
# COMPACT_ATOMS: atom_id res chain seq x y z
N MET A 1 -29.33 0.15 -14.12
CA MET A 1 -28.19 0.99 -14.57
C MET A 1 -27.72 0.49 -15.94
N SER A 2 -27.38 1.37 -16.89
CA SER A 2 -26.97 0.98 -18.25
C SER A 2 -25.44 0.99 -18.42
N ARG A 3 -24.92 0.21 -19.39
CA ARG A 3 -23.49 0.12 -19.74
C ARG A 3 -22.84 1.49 -20.00
N GLY A 4 -23.58 2.43 -20.58
CA GLY A 4 -23.10 3.78 -20.86
C GLY A 4 -22.78 4.61 -19.60
N HIS A 5 -23.45 4.36 -18.47
CA HIS A 5 -23.16 5.04 -17.21
C HIS A 5 -21.89 4.51 -16.53
N LEU A 6 -21.58 3.22 -16.66
CA LEU A 6 -20.37 2.63 -16.09
C LEU A 6 -19.10 3.14 -16.78
N VAL A 7 -19.13 3.27 -18.12
CA VAL A 7 -17.98 3.76 -18.88
C VAL A 7 -17.64 5.21 -18.56
N ARG A 8 -18.65 6.09 -18.40
CA ARG A 8 -18.43 7.48 -17.98
C ARG A 8 -17.88 7.59 -16.56
N LEU A 9 -18.37 6.77 -15.64
CA LEU A 9 -17.90 6.77 -14.24
C LEU A 9 -16.41 6.40 -14.14
N VAL A 10 -15.93 5.47 -14.98
CA VAL A 10 -14.50 5.08 -15.04
C VAL A 10 -13.66 6.18 -15.71
N ALA A 11 -14.20 6.84 -16.73
CA ALA A 11 -13.49 7.90 -17.45
C ALA A 11 -13.36 9.21 -16.65
N ASP A 12 -14.36 9.56 -15.83
CA ASP A 12 -14.36 10.77 -15.00
C ASP A 12 -13.66 10.58 -13.63
N ASP A 13 -13.15 9.38 -13.34
CA ASP A 13 -12.45 9.13 -12.08
C ASP A 13 -10.99 9.60 -12.14
N ASN A 14 -10.80 10.86 -11.81
CA ASN A 14 -9.49 11.51 -11.64
C ASN A 14 -8.55 10.79 -10.64
N LYS A 15 -9.05 9.83 -9.85
CA LYS A 15 -8.27 9.06 -8.87
C LYS A 15 -7.99 7.62 -9.33
N ARG A 16 -8.34 7.24 -10.58
CA ARG A 16 -8.16 5.90 -11.16
C ARG A 16 -8.61 4.78 -10.21
N ARG A 17 -9.72 4.96 -9.50
CA ARG A 17 -10.22 3.96 -8.53
C ARG A 17 -10.87 2.78 -9.23
N PHE A 18 -10.93 2.77 -10.55
CA PHE A 18 -11.47 1.65 -11.33
C PHE A 18 -10.59 1.35 -12.55
N THR A 19 -10.42 0.07 -12.86
CA THR A 19 -9.81 -0.38 -14.12
C THR A 19 -10.80 -1.27 -14.86
N LEU A 20 -10.83 -1.15 -16.18
CA LEU A 20 -11.57 -2.06 -17.06
C LEU A 20 -10.62 -3.15 -17.57
N SER A 21 -11.10 -4.39 -17.70
CA SER A 21 -10.35 -5.45 -18.38
C SER A 21 -10.21 -5.17 -19.88
N GLU A 22 -9.21 -5.73 -20.55
CA GLU A 22 -9.23 -5.81 -22.02
C GLU A 22 -10.53 -6.48 -22.46
N GLY A 23 -11.26 -5.83 -23.37
CA GLY A 23 -12.62 -6.22 -23.79
C GLY A 23 -13.78 -5.50 -23.09
N GLY A 24 -13.54 -4.82 -21.96
CA GLY A 24 -14.54 -3.94 -21.33
C GLY A 24 -15.74 -4.66 -20.69
N GLU A 25 -15.62 -5.96 -20.42
CA GLU A 25 -16.69 -6.78 -19.83
C GLU A 25 -16.65 -6.80 -18.29
N ARG A 26 -15.54 -6.36 -17.68
CA ARG A 26 -15.35 -6.36 -16.23
C ARG A 26 -14.78 -5.03 -15.74
N ILE A 27 -15.36 -4.51 -14.66
CA ILE A 27 -14.88 -3.34 -13.92
C ILE A 27 -14.33 -3.80 -12.57
N ARG A 28 -13.07 -3.44 -12.25
CA ARG A 28 -12.48 -3.69 -10.92
C ARG A 28 -12.26 -2.37 -10.21
N ALA A 29 -12.49 -2.34 -8.90
CA ALA A 29 -12.00 -1.24 -8.07
C ALA A 29 -10.48 -1.37 -7.90
N ALA A 30 -9.72 -0.29 -8.07
CA ALA A 30 -8.29 -0.22 -7.83
C ALA A 30 -7.95 -0.13 -6.34
N GLN A 31 -8.92 0.25 -5.47
CA GLN A 31 -8.76 0.31 -4.01
C GLN A 31 -10.08 0.06 -3.27
N GLY A 32 -9.99 -0.46 -2.04
CA GLY A 32 -11.14 -0.61 -1.12
C GLY A 32 -11.61 -2.06 -0.88
N HIS A 33 -10.81 -3.06 -1.20
CA HIS A 33 -11.20 -4.46 -1.06
C HIS A 33 -11.18 -4.92 0.41
N SER A 34 -12.37 -5.04 0.99
CA SER A 34 -12.64 -5.80 2.23
C SER A 34 -12.93 -7.28 1.95
N LEU A 35 -13.04 -7.65 0.67
CA LEU A 35 -13.31 -9.01 0.19
C LEU A 35 -12.06 -9.51 -0.51
N ALA A 36 -11.75 -10.78 -0.30
CA ALA A 36 -10.48 -11.37 -0.69
C ALA A 36 -10.20 -11.16 -2.18
N VAL A 37 -9.36 -10.17 -2.49
CA VAL A 37 -8.76 -10.11 -3.80
C VAL A 37 -7.69 -11.16 -3.74
N ASP A 38 -8.01 -12.30 -4.34
CA ASP A 38 -7.01 -13.21 -4.82
C ASP A 38 -6.14 -12.38 -5.78
N LEU A 39 -5.08 -11.80 -5.21
CA LEU A 39 -4.12 -11.03 -5.98
C LEU A 39 -3.46 -12.05 -6.89
N THR A 40 -3.99 -12.16 -8.10
CA THR A 40 -3.30 -12.70 -9.27
C THR A 40 -2.07 -11.84 -9.64
N LEU A 41 -1.53 -11.10 -8.68
CA LEU A 41 -0.29 -10.36 -8.80
C LEU A 41 0.86 -11.36 -8.64
N ALA A 42 1.73 -11.39 -9.64
CA ALA A 42 3.01 -12.07 -9.49
C ALA A 42 3.85 -11.36 -8.42
N PRO A 43 4.54 -12.10 -7.52
CA PRO A 43 5.50 -11.51 -6.60
C PRO A 43 6.56 -10.71 -7.35
N GLN A 44 6.96 -9.57 -6.78
CA GLN A 44 7.99 -8.68 -7.34
C GLN A 44 9.11 -8.44 -6.33
N SER A 45 10.32 -8.20 -6.83
CA SER A 45 11.45 -7.80 -5.99
C SER A 45 11.30 -6.32 -5.61
N PRO A 46 11.26 -5.98 -4.31
CA PRO A 46 11.12 -4.60 -3.86
C PRO A 46 12.42 -3.81 -4.02
N PRO A 47 12.34 -2.46 -3.98
CA PRO A 47 13.52 -1.63 -3.73
C PRO A 47 14.12 -1.93 -2.35
N ALA A 48 15.32 -1.41 -2.09
CA ALA A 48 16.01 -1.62 -0.82
C ALA A 48 15.17 -1.13 0.38
N VAL A 49 14.52 0.02 0.22
CA VAL A 49 13.71 0.67 1.24
C VAL A 49 12.33 1.02 0.68
N LEU A 50 11.31 0.81 1.49
CA LEU A 50 9.94 1.30 1.28
C LEU A 50 9.48 2.08 2.53
N TYR A 51 8.34 2.76 2.46
CA TYR A 51 7.87 3.63 3.53
C TYR A 51 6.45 3.32 3.97
N HIS A 52 6.17 3.55 5.26
CA HIS A 52 4.83 3.41 5.83
C HIS A 52 4.47 4.65 6.64
N GLY A 53 3.39 5.33 6.25
CA GLY A 53 2.81 6.44 7.00
C GLY A 53 1.92 5.92 8.12
N THR A 54 2.20 6.33 9.35
CA THR A 54 1.45 5.97 10.56
C THR A 54 1.29 7.19 11.49
N ASN A 55 0.70 6.98 12.67
CA ASN A 55 0.54 7.99 13.70
C ASN A 55 1.33 7.60 14.97
N ARG A 56 1.53 8.59 15.87
CA ARG A 56 2.26 8.41 17.13
C ARG A 56 1.67 7.33 18.04
N GLN A 57 0.35 7.21 18.09
CA GLN A 57 -0.34 6.30 18.99
C GLN A 57 -0.12 4.83 18.60
N SER A 58 0.18 4.56 17.33
CA SER A 58 0.43 3.21 16.84
C SER A 58 1.89 2.76 17.00
N LEU A 59 2.84 3.65 17.31
CA LEU A 59 4.27 3.32 17.31
C LEU A 59 4.64 2.18 18.27
N ASP A 60 4.17 2.25 19.51
CA ASP A 60 4.54 1.25 20.53
C ASP A 60 4.07 -0.15 20.10
N SER A 61 2.83 -0.25 19.61
CA SER A 61 2.28 -1.51 19.08
C SER A 61 3.04 -1.98 17.84
N ILE A 62 3.42 -1.07 16.93
CA ILE A 62 4.17 -1.39 15.72
C ILE A 62 5.57 -1.91 16.05
N PHE A 63 6.29 -1.29 16.98
CA PHE A 63 7.63 -1.74 17.37
C PHE A 63 7.60 -3.00 18.24
N GLN A 64 6.47 -3.33 18.86
CA GLN A 64 6.28 -4.58 19.59
C GLN A 64 5.89 -5.75 18.68
N SER A 65 4.99 -5.52 17.72
CA SER A 65 4.33 -6.60 16.94
C SER A 65 4.66 -6.59 15.45
N GLY A 66 5.38 -5.57 14.97
CA GLY A 66 5.56 -5.29 13.54
C GLY A 66 4.39 -4.52 12.92
N LEU A 67 4.51 -4.20 11.63
CA LEU A 67 3.36 -3.70 10.85
C LEU A 67 2.50 -4.88 10.43
N LEU A 68 1.25 -4.85 10.88
CA LEU A 68 0.20 -5.79 10.51
C LEU A 68 -0.80 -5.10 9.58
N SER A 69 -1.43 -5.85 8.70
CA SER A 69 -2.42 -5.33 7.74
C SER A 69 -3.73 -4.85 8.42
N GLY A 70 -3.93 -5.18 9.69
CA GLY A 70 -5.14 -4.86 10.45
C GLY A 70 -6.37 -5.50 9.81
N ARG A 71 -7.37 -4.68 9.44
CA ARG A 71 -8.57 -5.15 8.73
C ARG A 71 -8.35 -5.40 7.24
N ARG A 72 -7.18 -5.06 6.71
CA ARG A 72 -6.82 -5.30 5.30
C ARG A 72 -6.13 -6.65 5.16
N GLN A 73 -6.00 -7.11 3.92
CA GLN A 73 -5.26 -8.35 3.62
C GLN A 73 -3.73 -8.18 3.59
N PHE A 74 -3.26 -6.98 3.24
CA PHE A 74 -1.84 -6.67 3.07
C PHE A 74 -1.48 -5.35 3.74
N VAL A 75 -0.27 -5.26 4.26
CA VAL A 75 0.39 -4.00 4.60
C VAL A 75 0.66 -3.24 3.32
N HIS A 76 0.32 -1.95 3.32
CA HIS A 76 0.54 -1.06 2.19
C HIS A 76 1.76 -0.20 2.46
N LEU A 77 2.65 -0.13 1.47
CA LEU A 77 3.92 0.57 1.53
C LEU A 77 4.04 1.52 0.33
N SER A 78 4.67 2.67 0.55
CA SER A 78 4.97 3.68 -0.46
C SER A 78 6.42 3.56 -0.92
N ALA A 79 6.68 3.92 -2.18
CA ALA A 79 8.04 3.96 -2.73
C ALA A 79 8.84 5.19 -2.25
N ASP A 80 8.14 6.27 -1.88
CA ASP A 80 8.72 7.53 -1.42
C ASP A 80 8.06 8.03 -0.12
N VAL A 81 8.79 8.93 0.56
CA VAL A 81 8.40 9.50 1.87
C VAL A 81 7.18 10.42 1.74
N ASP A 82 7.11 11.23 0.68
CA ASP A 82 6.03 12.21 0.48
C ASP A 82 4.67 11.51 0.34
N THR A 83 4.61 10.45 -0.46
CA THR A 83 3.42 9.61 -0.58
C THR A 83 3.05 8.97 0.76
N ALA A 84 4.03 8.52 1.55
CA ALA A 84 3.77 7.97 2.88
C ALA A 84 3.23 9.03 3.85
N LEU A 85 3.76 10.26 3.81
CA LEU A 85 3.25 11.40 4.59
C LEU A 85 1.79 11.69 4.20
N ASP A 86 1.51 11.87 2.91
CA ASP A 86 0.17 12.15 2.39
C ASP A 86 -0.86 11.10 2.80
N VAL A 87 -0.49 9.82 2.76
CA VAL A 87 -1.36 8.73 3.24
C VAL A 87 -1.57 8.80 4.76
N GLY A 88 -0.53 9.14 5.52
CA GLY A 88 -0.57 9.25 6.98
C GLY A 88 -1.32 10.47 7.53
N THR A 89 -1.37 11.58 6.78
CA THR A 89 -2.02 12.85 7.22
C THR A 89 -3.50 12.68 7.60
N ARG A 90 -4.16 11.67 7.04
CA ARG A 90 -5.57 11.35 7.31
C ARG A 90 -5.87 11.05 8.78
N HIS A 91 -4.83 10.78 9.59
CA HIS A 91 -4.96 10.40 11.00
C HIS A 91 -4.22 11.37 11.96
N GLY A 92 -3.95 12.61 11.54
CA GLY A 92 -3.27 13.63 12.34
C GLY A 92 -1.85 13.90 11.85
N LYS A 93 -0.92 14.23 12.77
CA LYS A 93 0.49 14.49 12.40
C LYS A 93 1.16 13.16 12.01
N PRO A 94 1.49 12.95 10.73
CA PRO A 94 2.02 11.68 10.26
C PRO A 94 3.43 11.45 10.78
N ILE A 95 3.76 10.19 11.04
CA ILE A 95 5.12 9.69 11.20
C ILE A 95 5.36 8.70 10.07
N VAL A 96 6.53 8.80 9.45
CA VAL A 96 6.94 7.83 8.43
C VAL A 96 7.96 6.88 9.03
N LEU A 97 7.70 5.59 8.85
CA LEU A 97 8.66 4.52 9.12
C LEU A 97 9.28 4.08 7.79
N SER A 98 10.58 3.84 7.80
CA SER A 98 11.28 3.12 6.73
C SER A 98 11.19 1.61 6.97
N VAL A 99 11.06 0.86 5.90
CA VAL A 99 11.02 -0.60 5.86
C VAL A 99 12.20 -1.09 5.04
N GLU A 100 13.04 -1.93 5.62
CA GLU A 100 14.16 -2.59 4.90
C GLU A 100 13.66 -3.71 3.97
N ALA A 101 12.86 -3.34 2.97
CA ALA A 101 12.14 -4.26 2.09
C ALA A 101 13.09 -5.18 1.30
N GLY A 102 14.26 -4.69 0.89
CA GLY A 102 15.27 -5.51 0.23
C GLY A 102 15.83 -6.61 1.14
N ALA A 103 16.05 -6.31 2.43
CA ALA A 103 16.50 -7.29 3.40
C ALA A 103 15.40 -8.32 3.70
N MET A 104 14.16 -7.87 3.86
CA MET A 104 12.99 -8.75 4.00
C MET A 104 12.84 -9.71 2.82
N SER A 105 12.98 -9.21 1.59
CA SER A 105 12.86 -10.02 0.38
C SER A 105 13.93 -11.12 0.33
N ARG A 106 15.19 -10.80 0.67
CA ARG A 106 16.25 -11.80 0.82
C ARG A 106 15.98 -12.80 1.94
N GLY A 107 15.25 -12.38 2.98
CA GLY A 107 14.76 -13.24 4.07
C GLY A 107 13.52 -14.08 3.71
N GLY A 108 13.05 -14.06 2.46
CA GLY A 108 11.92 -14.88 1.99
C GLY A 108 10.54 -14.22 2.12
N HIS A 109 10.47 -12.95 2.53
CA HIS A 109 9.22 -12.21 2.53
C HIS A 109 8.81 -11.81 1.11
N GLN A 110 7.57 -12.09 0.75
CA GLN A 110 7.03 -11.76 -0.56
C GLN A 110 6.49 -10.33 -0.61
N PHE A 111 6.66 -9.70 -1.77
CA PHE A 111 6.15 -8.39 -2.09
C PHE A 111 5.39 -8.44 -3.41
N TRP A 112 4.41 -7.56 -3.55
CA TRP A 112 3.64 -7.35 -4.77
C TRP A 112 3.48 -5.87 -5.02
N VAL A 113 3.18 -5.51 -6.27
CA VAL A 113 2.85 -4.13 -6.65
C VAL A 113 1.45 -4.13 -7.21
N ALA A 114 0.56 -3.35 -6.59
CA ALA A 114 -0.77 -3.12 -7.12
C ALA A 114 -0.72 -2.30 -8.42
N ASP A 115 -1.79 -2.31 -9.21
CA ASP A 115 -1.82 -1.60 -10.51
C ASP A 115 -1.58 -0.08 -10.39
N ASN A 116 -1.76 0.49 -9.19
CA ASN A 116 -1.52 1.89 -8.89
C ASN A 116 -0.12 2.18 -8.31
N GLY A 117 0.79 1.21 -8.33
CA GLY A 117 2.17 1.35 -7.85
C GLY A 117 2.35 1.20 -6.34
N VAL A 118 1.29 0.92 -5.58
CA VAL A 118 1.40 0.66 -4.13
C VAL A 118 2.05 -0.70 -3.89
N TRP A 119 3.04 -0.73 -3.01
CA TRP A 119 3.70 -1.96 -2.59
C TRP A 119 2.90 -2.67 -1.51
N LEU A 120 2.81 -3.99 -1.62
CA LEU A 120 2.04 -4.84 -0.74
C LEU A 120 2.94 -5.94 -0.15
N THR A 121 2.79 -6.20 1.14
CA THR A 121 3.36 -7.39 1.80
C THR A 121 2.42 -7.88 2.90
N ARG A 122 2.59 -9.12 3.37
CA ARG A 122 1.68 -9.68 4.40
C ARG A 122 1.86 -9.02 5.76
N GLN A 123 3.11 -8.82 6.17
CA GLN A 123 3.49 -8.19 7.43
C GLN A 123 4.92 -7.68 7.35
N VAL A 124 5.27 -6.71 8.19
CA VAL A 124 6.65 -6.24 8.36
C VAL A 124 7.09 -6.50 9.80
N PRO A 125 7.99 -7.46 10.05
CA PRO A 125 8.55 -7.66 11.38
C PRO A 125 9.24 -6.40 11.91
N ALA A 126 9.15 -6.14 13.21
CA ALA A 126 9.63 -4.90 13.83
C ALA A 126 11.13 -4.65 13.60
N GLN A 127 11.95 -5.71 13.50
CA GLN A 127 13.38 -5.61 13.22
C GLN A 127 13.74 -4.96 11.88
N PHE A 128 12.80 -4.88 10.94
CA PHE A 128 12.99 -4.23 9.64
C PHE A 128 12.40 -2.81 9.59
N LEU A 129 11.95 -2.29 10.75
CA LEU A 129 11.38 -0.97 10.88
C LEU A 129 12.38 -0.02 11.53
N ALA A 130 12.47 1.18 10.95
CA ALA A 130 13.14 2.30 11.57
C ALA A 130 12.34 3.58 11.32
N PHE A 131 12.64 4.65 12.06
CA PHE A 131 12.14 5.97 11.68
C PHE A 131 12.76 6.38 10.35
N ALA A 132 11.93 6.82 9.40
CA ALA A 132 12.46 7.37 8.17
C ALA A 132 13.32 8.61 8.51
N PRO A 133 14.39 8.88 7.73
CA PRO A 133 15.17 10.08 7.89
C PRO A 133 14.24 11.30 7.93
N ARG A 134 14.52 12.27 8.81
CA ARG A 134 13.74 13.51 8.81
C ARG A 134 13.85 14.13 7.43
N HIS A 135 12.70 14.27 6.78
CA HIS A 135 12.58 15.16 5.65
C HIS A 135 12.44 16.57 6.23
N ASP A 136 13.56 17.25 6.43
CA ASP A 136 13.52 18.71 6.61
C ASP A 136 13.32 19.31 5.21
N PRO A 137 12.23 20.08 4.99
CA PRO A 137 11.90 20.68 3.70
C PRO A 137 12.92 21.73 3.25
#